data_AF-A0A7C1FD82-F1
#
_entry.id   AF-A0A7C1FD82-F1
#
_cell.length_a   1.000
_cell.length_b   1.000
_cell.length_c   1.000
_cell.angle_alpha   90.00
_cell.angle_beta   90.00
_cell.angle_gamma   90.00
#
_symmetry.space_group_name_H-M   'P 1'
#
loop_
_entity.id
_entity.type
_entity.pdbx_description
1 polymer ?
#
loop_
_entity_poly.entity_id
_entity_poly.type
_entity_poly.pdbx_seq_one_letter_code
_entity_poly.pdbx_strand_id
1 'polypeptide(L)'
;MSTAGLIIGVILLTCAVILIALPLLGKQESRSHDAVLMDKQRERLEIYYQRVLRNIRDLDEDFDLGKINGDDYTTEREFWMTRGVLALKALDNLDAQQVIPMANEDNAAVDRAIHDAIEAAVSAEKAKRTETGAVTTTQG
;
A
#
# COMPACT_ATOMS: atom_id res chain seq x y z
N MET A 1 46.79 42.12 -20.98
CA MET A 1 45.77 41.26 -20.34
C MET A 1 44.55 41.24 -21.25
N SER A 2 44.17 40.07 -21.78
CA SER A 2 43.14 39.98 -22.84
C SER A 2 41.75 40.16 -22.23
N THR A 3 41.16 41.34 -22.41
CA THR A 3 39.79 41.68 -21.98
C THR A 3 38.75 40.74 -22.60
N ALA A 4 39.00 40.26 -23.82
CA ALA A 4 38.16 39.25 -24.48
C ALA A 4 38.13 37.92 -23.71
N GLY A 5 39.28 37.45 -23.20
CA GLY A 5 39.35 36.24 -22.38
C GLY A 5 38.61 36.38 -21.05
N LEU A 6 38.64 37.57 -20.46
CA LEU A 6 37.92 37.86 -19.21
C LEU A 6 36.40 37.80 -19.42
N ILE A 7 35.89 38.35 -20.52
CA ILE A 7 34.46 38.34 -20.84
C ILE A 7 33.97 36.91 -21.06
N ILE A 8 34.70 36.11 -21.84
CA ILE A 8 34.34 34.71 -22.11
C ILE A 8 34.38 33.87 -20.81
N GLY A 9 35.39 34.09 -19.98
CA GLY A 9 35.51 33.42 -18.69
C GLY A 9 34.34 33.72 -17.76
N VAL A 10 33.91 34.98 -17.69
CA VAL A 10 32.74 35.39 -16.88
C VAL A 10 31.47 34.73 -17.40
N ILE A 11 31.22 34.74 -18.71
CA ILE A 11 30.02 34.12 -19.30
C ILE A 11 29.96 32.61 -19.00
N LEU A 12 31.07 31.89 -19.17
CA LEU A 12 31.14 30.47 -18.85
C LEU A 12 30.93 30.19 -17.36
N LEU A 13 31.53 31.02 -16.49
CA LEU A 13 31.34 30.92 -15.04
C LEU A 13 29.87 31.12 -14.68
N THR A 14 29.24 32.18 -15.19
CA THR A 14 27.82 32.47 -14.90
C THR A 14 26.92 31.37 -15.43
N CYS A 15 27.19 30.84 -16.63
CA CYS A 15 26.43 29.74 -17.20
C CYS A 15 26.56 28.46 -16.35
N ALA A 16 27.76 28.12 -15.90
CA ALA A 16 28.00 26.98 -15.01
C ALA A 16 27.27 27.16 -13.67
N VAL A 17 27.34 28.35 -13.07
CA VAL A 17 26.62 28.66 -11.82
C VAL A 17 25.11 28.53 -12.01
N ILE A 18 24.56 29.03 -13.12
CA ILE A 18 23.12 28.90 -13.43
C ILE A 18 22.74 27.45 -13.60
N LEU A 19 23.51 26.65 -14.36
CA LEU A 19 23.22 25.22 -14.56
C LEU A 19 23.24 24.41 -13.26
N ILE A 20 24.07 24.78 -12.29
CA ILE A 20 24.14 24.14 -10.97
C ILE A 20 23.05 24.67 -10.04
N ALA A 21 22.73 25.96 -10.11
CA ALA A 21 21.71 26.59 -9.27
C ALA A 21 20.28 26.25 -9.74
N LEU A 22 20.07 26.02 -11.04
CA LEU A 22 18.76 25.71 -11.62
C LEU A 22 18.08 24.47 -10.98
N PRO A 23 18.74 23.31 -10.81
CA PRO A 23 18.12 22.16 -10.15
C PRO A 23 17.94 22.36 -8.65
N LEU A 24 18.71 23.27 -8.02
CA LEU A 24 18.60 23.55 -6.59
C LEU A 24 17.46 24.53 -6.27
N LEU A 25 17.15 25.44 -7.19
CA LEU A 25 16.01 26.36 -7.12
C LEU A 25 14.76 25.80 -7.82
N GLY A 26 14.94 24.77 -8.64
CA GLY A 26 13.90 23.99 -9.28
C GLY A 26 13.14 23.20 -8.22
N LYS A 27 12.25 23.91 -7.52
CA LYS A 27 11.09 23.37 -6.83
C LYS A 27 11.40 22.04 -6.13
N GLN A 28 11.70 22.17 -4.84
CA GLN A 28 10.87 21.48 -3.84
C GLN A 28 9.41 21.89 -4.12
N GLU A 29 8.84 21.40 -5.23
CA GLU A 29 7.41 21.16 -5.31
C GLU A 29 7.20 20.34 -4.06
N SER A 30 6.51 20.95 -3.09
CA SER A 30 6.01 20.22 -1.94
C SER A 30 5.48 18.94 -2.53
N ARG A 31 6.19 17.82 -2.33
CA ARG A 31 5.66 16.49 -2.54
C ARG A 31 4.33 16.60 -1.83
N SER A 32 3.24 16.66 -2.61
CA SER A 32 1.97 17.12 -2.09
C SER A 32 1.73 16.34 -0.81
N HIS A 33 1.22 16.97 0.23
CA HIS A 33 0.98 16.28 1.49
C HIS A 33 0.30 14.92 1.22
N ASP A 34 -0.63 14.90 0.26
CA ASP A 34 -1.27 13.73 -0.33
C ASP A 34 -0.30 12.66 -0.87
N ALA A 35 0.73 13.01 -1.65
CA ALA A 35 1.73 12.06 -2.14
C ALA A 35 2.54 11.43 -0.99
N VAL A 36 2.85 12.18 0.06
CA VAL A 36 3.51 11.65 1.26
C VAL A 36 2.57 10.75 2.07
N LEU A 37 1.28 11.07 2.12
CA LEU A 37 0.27 10.22 2.77
C LEU A 37 0.05 8.92 2.00
N MET A 38 -0.03 8.97 0.67
CA MET A 38 -0.17 7.80 -0.20
C MET A 38 1.03 6.86 -0.07
N ASP A 39 2.26 7.38 -0.07
CA ASP A 39 3.48 6.59 0.13
C ASP A 39 3.44 5.86 1.48
N LYS A 40 2.97 6.53 2.54
CA LYS A 40 2.80 5.92 3.88
C LYS A 40 1.70 4.87 3.92
N GLN A 41 0.57 5.09 3.22
CA GLN A 41 -0.51 4.11 3.15
C GLN A 41 -0.05 2.84 2.44
N ARG A 42 0.69 2.99 1.34
CA ARG A 42 1.31 1.89 0.59
C ARG A 42 2.27 1.08 1.46
N GLU A 43 3.19 1.76 2.14
CA GLU A 43 4.14 1.12 3.06
C GLU A 43 3.42 0.30 4.15
N ARG A 44 2.36 0.86 4.75
CA ARG A 44 1.57 0.16 5.78
C ARG A 44 0.90 -1.09 5.25
N LEU A 45 0.33 -1.03 4.04
CA LEU A 45 -0.33 -2.16 3.41
C LEU A 45 0.67 -3.26 3.04
N GLU A 46 1.87 -2.89 2.59
CA GLU A 46 2.95 -3.82 2.31
C GLU A 46 3.43 -4.53 3.58
N ILE A 47 3.62 -3.79 4.68
CA ILE A 47 3.96 -4.37 5.99
C ILE A 47 2.85 -5.33 6.45
N TYR A 48 1.59 -4.96 6.28
CA TYR A 48 0.46 -5.82 6.62
C TYR A 48 0.46 -7.11 5.80
N TYR A 49 0.68 -7.02 4.49
CA TYR A 49 0.78 -8.17 3.61
C TYR A 49 1.92 -9.11 4.00
N GLN A 50 3.11 -8.57 4.30
CA GLN A 50 4.24 -9.36 4.80
C GLN A 50 3.92 -10.08 6.11
N ARG A 51 3.15 -9.44 7.00
CA ARG A 51 2.69 -10.07 8.25
C ARG A 51 1.72 -11.22 7.99
N VAL A 52 0.79 -11.07 7.05
CA VAL A 52 -0.11 -12.15 6.63
C VAL A 52 0.68 -13.34 6.10
N LEU A 53 1.66 -13.11 5.22
CA LEU A 53 2.50 -14.19 4.70
C LEU A 53 3.28 -14.92 5.79
N ARG A 54 3.79 -14.19 6.80
CA ARG A 54 4.46 -14.80 7.94
C ARG A 54 3.51 -15.69 8.72
N ASN A 55 2.31 -15.21 9.04
CA ASN A 55 1.33 -16.02 9.76
C ASN A 55 0.92 -17.27 8.98
N ILE A 56 0.78 -17.19 7.66
CA ILE A 56 0.50 -18.38 6.84
C ILE A 56 1.65 -19.39 6.93
N ARG A 57 2.90 -18.91 6.84
CA ARG A 57 4.07 -19.78 6.98
C ARG A 57 4.14 -20.43 8.36
N ASP A 58 3.98 -19.65 9.42
CA ASP A 58 4.01 -20.15 10.78
C ASP A 58 2.89 -21.20 11.00
N LEU A 59 1.70 -20.97 10.41
CA LEU A 59 0.58 -21.91 10.43
C LEU A 59 0.89 -23.21 9.66
N ASP A 60 1.51 -23.10 8.48
CA ASP A 60 1.95 -24.27 7.70
C ASP A 60 3.01 -25.07 8.49
N GLU A 61 3.97 -24.39 9.13
CA GLU A 61 4.98 -25.03 9.98
C GLU A 61 4.34 -25.71 11.21
N ASP A 62 3.37 -25.09 11.86
CA ASP A 62 2.68 -25.67 13.02
C ASP A 62 1.83 -26.90 12.62
N PHE A 63 1.25 -26.91 11.42
CA PHE A 63 0.54 -28.07 10.89
C PHE A 63 1.50 -29.22 10.55
N ASP A 64 2.62 -28.93 9.88
CA ASP A 64 3.65 -29.91 9.54
C ASP A 64 4.27 -30.55 10.80
N LEU A 65 4.38 -29.77 11.89
CA LEU A 65 4.82 -30.26 13.20
C LEU A 65 3.73 -31.00 13.98
N GLY A 66 2.50 -31.05 13.47
CA GLY A 66 1.36 -31.72 14.11
C GLY A 66 0.87 -31.02 15.37
N LYS A 67 1.16 -29.73 15.55
CA LYS A 67 0.69 -28.94 16.72
C LYS A 67 -0.79 -28.56 16.61
N ILE A 68 -1.31 -28.50 15.39
CA ILE A 68 -2.70 -28.17 15.07
C ILE A 68 -3.32 -29.29 14.25
N ASN A 69 -4.65 -29.45 14.36
CA ASN A 69 -5.39 -30.44 13.59
C ASN A 69 -5.73 -29.89 12.19
N GLY A 70 -6.15 -30.78 11.27
CA GLY A 70 -6.42 -30.41 9.88
C GLY A 70 -7.61 -29.47 9.68
N ASP A 71 -8.63 -29.57 10.52
CA ASP A 71 -9.84 -28.75 10.42
C ASP A 71 -9.56 -27.29 10.85
N ASP A 72 -8.80 -27.11 11.94
CA ASP A 72 -8.36 -25.80 12.43
C ASP A 72 -7.37 -25.17 11.44
N TYR A 73 -6.42 -25.96 10.92
CA TYR A 73 -5.48 -25.52 9.88
C TYR A 73 -6.22 -24.96 8.65
N THR A 74 -7.18 -25.70 8.12
CA THR A 74 -7.91 -25.29 6.91
C THR A 74 -8.68 -23.99 7.14
N THR A 75 -9.35 -23.88 8.29
CA THR A 75 -10.13 -22.70 8.66
C THR A 75 -9.26 -21.46 8.84
N GLU A 76 -8.16 -21.58 9.59
CA GLU A 76 -7.23 -20.47 9.83
C GLU A 76 -6.48 -20.06 8.56
N ARG A 77 -6.11 -21.04 7.73
CA ARG A 77 -5.43 -20.77 6.46
C ARG A 77 -6.32 -20.02 5.49
N GLU A 78 -7.58 -20.41 5.38
CA GLU A 78 -8.54 -19.70 4.54
C GLU A 78 -8.75 -18.25 5.03
N PHE A 79 -8.81 -18.06 6.34
CA PHE A 79 -8.93 -16.74 6.95
C PHE A 79 -7.73 -15.84 6.61
N TRP A 80 -6.50 -16.33 6.77
CA TRP A 80 -5.30 -15.56 6.43
C TRP A 80 -5.15 -15.33 4.93
N MET A 81 -5.50 -16.33 4.10
CA MET A 81 -5.48 -16.20 2.65
C MET A 81 -6.47 -15.13 2.17
N THR A 82 -7.68 -15.09 2.73
CA THR A 82 -8.68 -14.05 2.44
C THR A 82 -8.15 -12.66 2.79
N ARG A 83 -7.49 -12.51 3.94
CA ARG A 83 -6.87 -11.25 4.36
C ARG A 83 -5.72 -10.84 3.44
N GLY A 84 -4.92 -11.78 2.96
CA GLY A 84 -3.87 -11.53 1.98
C GLY A 84 -4.42 -10.98 0.66
N VAL A 85 -5.50 -11.59 0.14
CA VAL A 85 -6.18 -11.12 -1.08
C VAL A 85 -6.76 -9.73 -0.90
N LEU A 86 -7.37 -9.42 0.25
CA LEU A 86 -7.90 -8.09 0.54
C LEU A 86 -6.80 -7.03 0.61
N ALA A 87 -5.65 -7.36 1.23
CA ALA A 87 -4.50 -6.47 1.29
C ALA A 87 -3.95 -6.16 -0.12
N LEU A 88 -3.87 -7.17 -1.00
CA LEU A 88 -3.44 -6.98 -2.39
C LEU A 88 -4.43 -6.12 -3.18
N LYS A 89 -5.74 -6.36 -3.05
CA LYS A 89 -6.77 -5.52 -3.70
C LYS A 89 -6.69 -4.06 -3.25
N ALA A 90 -6.40 -3.82 -1.97
CA ALA A 90 -6.24 -2.47 -1.44
C ALA A 90 -4.97 -1.79 -1.97
N LEU A 91 -3.89 -2.55 -2.22
CA LEU A 91 -2.68 -2.05 -2.89
C LEU A 91 -2.97 -1.69 -4.34
N ASP A 92 -3.66 -2.56 -5.08
CA ASP A 92 -4.06 -2.31 -6.47
C ASP A 92 -4.95 -1.06 -6.59
N ASN A 93 -5.88 -0.88 -5.64
CA ASN A 93 -6.73 0.31 -5.60
C ASN A 93 -5.94 1.59 -5.28
N LEU A 94 -4.96 1.55 -4.37
CA LEU A 94 -4.08 2.70 -4.09
C LEU A 94 -3.28 3.10 -5.33
N ASP A 95 -2.76 2.14 -6.07
CA ASP A 95 -2.05 2.39 -7.34
C ASP A 95 -2.99 2.94 -8.42
N ALA A 96 -4.22 2.43 -8.51
CA ALA A 96 -5.23 2.98 -9.41
C ALA A 96 -5.66 4.41 -9.01
N GLN A 97 -5.67 4.72 -7.72
CA GLN A 97 -6.08 6.00 -7.17
C GLN A 97 -4.97 7.07 -7.22
N GLN A 98 -3.70 6.69 -7.46
CA GLN A 98 -2.63 7.64 -7.86
C GLN A 98 -2.99 8.45 -9.11
N VAL A 99 -3.97 8.00 -9.91
CA VAL A 99 -4.48 8.73 -11.09
C VAL A 99 -5.47 9.85 -10.71
N ILE A 100 -5.95 9.92 -9.46
CA ILE A 100 -6.96 10.89 -9.04
C ILE A 100 -6.50 11.62 -7.76
N PRO A 101 -6.17 12.91 -7.81
CA PRO A 101 -5.79 13.66 -6.62
C PRO A 101 -7.04 13.88 -5.76
N MET A 102 -7.14 13.14 -4.65
CA MET A 102 -8.15 13.40 -3.63
C MET A 102 -7.52 14.18 -2.47
N ALA A 103 -8.03 15.38 -2.28
CA ALA A 103 -7.58 16.32 -1.27
C ALA A 103 -8.15 16.00 0.11
N ASN A 104 -7.28 16.08 1.11
CA ASN A 104 -7.58 16.37 2.52
C ASN A 104 -8.57 15.47 3.25
N GLU A 105 -8.08 14.39 3.87
CA GLU A 105 -8.68 13.87 5.10
C GLU A 105 -7.61 13.49 6.14
N ASP A 106 -7.94 13.77 7.40
CA ASP A 106 -7.09 13.69 8.58
C ASP A 106 -6.58 12.24 8.80
N ASN A 107 -5.28 12.05 9.03
CA ASN A 107 -4.63 10.72 9.03
C ASN A 107 -5.28 9.70 10.00
N ALA A 108 -5.78 10.16 11.15
CA ALA A 108 -6.45 9.31 12.13
C ALA A 108 -7.91 8.96 11.73
N ALA A 109 -8.52 9.72 10.83
CA ALA A 109 -9.80 9.39 10.23
C ALA A 109 -9.61 8.34 9.13
N VAL A 110 -8.54 8.46 8.34
CA VAL A 110 -8.16 7.49 7.30
C VAL A 110 -7.88 6.11 7.89
N ASP A 111 -7.08 6.02 8.95
CA ASP A 111 -6.79 4.73 9.62
C ASP A 111 -8.06 4.04 10.13
N ARG A 112 -9.03 4.80 10.64
CA ARG A 112 -10.34 4.27 11.08
C ARG A 112 -11.19 3.84 9.89
N ALA A 113 -11.27 4.67 8.85
CA ALA A 113 -12.04 4.35 7.65
C ALA A 113 -11.54 3.06 6.97
N ILE A 114 -10.22 2.83 6.96
CA ILE A 114 -9.65 1.58 6.43
C ILE A 114 -10.04 0.39 7.30
N HIS A 115 -9.96 0.51 8.63
CA HIS A 115 -10.34 -0.57 9.54
C HIS A 115 -11.82 -0.95 9.37
N ASP A 116 -12.69 0.05 9.36
CA ASP A 116 -14.14 -0.10 9.24
C ASP A 116 -14.53 -0.70 7.87
N ALA A 117 -13.88 -0.25 6.78
CA ALA A 117 -14.12 -0.78 5.45
C ALA A 117 -13.73 -2.26 5.33
N ILE A 118 -12.64 -2.67 5.97
CA ILE A 118 -12.19 -4.07 5.97
C ILE A 118 -13.15 -4.94 6.78
N GLU A 119 -13.58 -4.49 7.96
CA GLU A 119 -14.52 -5.23 8.81
C GLU A 119 -15.91 -5.38 8.15
N ALA A 120 -16.39 -4.33 7.48
CA ALA A 120 -17.62 -4.36 6.70
C ALA A 120 -17.54 -5.34 5.50
N ALA A 121 -16.42 -5.35 4.78
CA ALA A 121 -16.22 -6.28 3.66
C ALA A 121 -16.21 -7.75 4.14
N VAL A 122 -15.56 -8.04 5.26
CA VAL A 122 -15.49 -9.39 5.83
C VAL A 122 -16.84 -9.89 6.31
N SER A 123 -17.64 -9.03 6.96
CA SER A 123 -18.99 -9.40 7.42
C SER A 123 -19.94 -9.63 6.24
N ALA A 124 -19.88 -8.80 5.21
CA ALA A 124 -20.67 -8.98 3.98
C ALA A 124 -20.32 -10.29 3.25
N GLU A 125 -19.03 -10.63 3.17
CA GLU A 125 -18.59 -11.88 2.52
C GLU A 125 -19.01 -13.10 3.33
N LYS A 126 -18.90 -13.05 4.67
CA LYS A 126 -19.40 -14.10 5.55
C LYS A 126 -20.91 -14.31 5.41
N ALA A 127 -21.69 -13.23 5.33
CA ALA A 127 -23.14 -13.28 5.13
C ALA A 127 -23.51 -13.93 3.79
N LYS A 128 -22.86 -13.52 2.69
CA LYS A 128 -23.06 -14.14 1.37
C LYS A 128 -22.69 -15.62 1.35
N ARG A 129 -21.64 -16.00 2.08
CA ARG A 129 -21.19 -17.39 2.17
C ARG A 129 -22.13 -18.25 3.02
N THR A 130 -22.75 -17.69 4.06
CA THR A 130 -23.78 -18.40 4.85
C THR A 130 -25.09 -18.58 4.07
N GLU A 131 -25.49 -17.60 3.27
CA GLU A 131 -26.66 -17.72 2.38
C GLU A 131 -26.42 -18.73 1.25
N THR A 132 -25.22 -18.77 0.69
CA THR A 132 -24.88 -19.71 -0.40
C THR A 132 -24.72 -21.16 0.13
N GLY A 133 -24.22 -21.36 1.34
CA GLY A 133 -24.09 -22.67 1.97
C GLY A 133 -25.40 -23.29 2.45
N ALA A 134 -26.45 -22.49 2.67
CA ALA A 134 -27.77 -22.99 3.10
C ALA A 134 -28.63 -23.54 1.95
N VAL A 135 -28.34 -23.17 0.70
CA VAL A 135 -29.14 -23.57 -0.48
C VAL A 135 -28.73 -24.96 -1.02
N THR A 136 -27.54 -25.46 -0.68
CA THR A 136 -27.02 -26.74 -1.21
C THR A 136 -27.36 -27.98 -0.37
N THR A 137 -28.00 -27.86 0.80
CA THR A 137 -28.30 -28.98 1.71
C THR A 137 -29.78 -29.41 1.69
N THR A 138 -30.54 -29.11 0.64
CA THR A 138 -31.96 -29.54 0.53
C THR A 138 -32.30 -30.26 -0.79
N GLN A 139 -31.30 -30.66 -1.57
CA GLN A 139 -31.51 -31.63 -2.65
C GLN A 139 -30.35 -32.63 -2.71
N GLY A 140 -30.60 -33.85 -2.23
CA GLY A 140 -29.68 -34.98 -2.24
C GLY A 140 -30.04 -36.03 -1.20
#